data_AF-A0A838HK75-F1
#
_entry.id   AF-A0A838HK75-F1
#
_cell.length_a   1.000
_cell.length_b   1.000
_cell.length_c   1.000
_cell.angle_alpha   90.00
_cell.angle_beta   90.00
_cell.angle_gamma   90.00
#
_symmetry.space_group_name_H-M   'P 1'
#
loop_
_entity.id
_entity.type
_entity.pdbx_description
1 polymer ?
#
loop_
_entity_poly.entity_id
_entity_poly.type
_entity_poly.pdbx_seq_one_letter_code
_entity_poly.pdbx_strand_id
1 'polypeptide(L)'
;MATRTSRARASALRPAVDLPDEIGRARIVLPEKIARDSIVYVRTLVSHPMHTGLFNTPEGAPIAAHWIEDVVVTYGDEEVARFAWTSGISRDPFVTFPLKATREAPLRITWKDNLGATYRQTANLRFS
;
A
#
# COMPACT_ATOMS: atom_id res chain seq x y z
N MET A 1 47.83 -11.09 -26.37
CA MET A 1 46.71 -12.05 -26.46
C MET A 1 45.84 -11.83 -25.23
N ALA A 2 44.78 -11.02 -25.33
CA ALA A 2 43.85 -10.74 -24.23
C ALA A 2 42.47 -10.45 -24.82
N THR A 3 41.62 -11.48 -24.85
CA THR A 3 40.25 -11.42 -25.35
C THR A 3 39.35 -10.89 -24.24
N ARG A 4 38.77 -9.70 -24.42
CA ARG A 4 37.78 -9.14 -23.48
C ARG A 4 36.40 -9.20 -24.14
N THR A 5 35.74 -10.35 -24.00
CA THR A 5 34.34 -10.54 -24.39
C THR A 5 33.45 -9.94 -23.30
N SER A 6 32.93 -8.72 -23.49
CA SER A 6 31.85 -8.20 -22.65
C SER A 6 30.52 -8.74 -23.14
N ARG A 7 29.98 -9.76 -22.45
CA ARG A 7 28.56 -10.12 -22.61
C ARG A 7 27.69 -8.99 -22.07
N ALA A 8 26.87 -8.43 -22.94
CA ALA A 8 25.74 -7.60 -22.57
C ALA A 8 24.88 -8.32 -21.53
N ARG A 9 24.61 -7.67 -20.39
CA ARG A 9 23.58 -8.14 -19.45
C ARG A 9 22.23 -7.85 -20.07
N ALA A 10 21.60 -8.89 -20.62
CA ALA A 10 20.17 -8.86 -20.88
C ALA A 10 19.47 -8.48 -19.57
N SER A 11 18.77 -7.35 -19.58
CA SER A 11 17.81 -7.00 -18.53
C SER A 11 16.69 -8.03 -18.61
N ALA A 12 16.78 -9.08 -17.80
CA ALA A 12 15.71 -10.03 -17.65
C ALA A 12 14.52 -9.27 -17.06
N LEU A 13 13.53 -9.01 -17.90
CA LEU A 13 12.17 -8.69 -17.47
C LEU A 13 11.81 -9.73 -16.40
N ARG A 14 11.59 -9.26 -15.17
CA ARG A 14 11.21 -10.14 -14.06
C ARG A 14 10.00 -10.95 -14.54
N PRO A 15 9.99 -12.29 -14.40
CA PRO A 15 8.80 -13.06 -14.70
C PRO A 15 7.64 -12.49 -13.88
N ALA A 16 6.41 -12.57 -14.38
CA ALA A 16 5.23 -12.28 -13.56
C ALA A 16 5.26 -13.27 -12.40
N VAL A 17 5.78 -12.80 -11.27
CA VAL A 17 6.04 -13.58 -10.08
C VAL A 17 4.70 -13.71 -9.37
N ASP A 18 4.03 -14.84 -9.58
CA ASP A 18 2.94 -15.31 -8.73
C ASP A 18 3.55 -15.99 -7.49
N LEU A 19 4.33 -15.21 -6.72
CA LEU A 19 4.66 -15.57 -5.34
C LEU A 19 3.48 -15.11 -4.48
N PRO A 20 3.20 -15.76 -3.33
CA PRO A 20 2.38 -15.13 -2.31
C PRO A 20 3.12 -13.88 -1.86
N ASP A 21 2.79 -12.75 -2.49
CA ASP A 21 3.17 -11.44 -2.04
C ASP A 21 2.85 -11.38 -0.55
N GLU A 22 3.72 -10.77 0.24
CA GLU A 22 3.57 -10.61 1.68
C GLU A 22 2.35 -9.72 1.95
N ILE A 23 1.14 -10.29 1.83
CA ILE A 23 -0.13 -9.58 1.88
C ILE A 23 -0.20 -8.88 3.23
N GLY A 24 -0.44 -7.58 3.19
CA GLY A 24 -0.49 -6.75 4.39
C GLY A 24 0.80 -6.01 4.72
N ARG A 25 1.92 -6.24 4.01
CA ARG A 25 3.09 -5.37 4.15
C ARG A 25 2.71 -3.95 3.72
N ALA A 26 2.70 -3.03 4.67
CA ALA A 26 2.28 -1.66 4.44
C ALA A 26 3.39 -0.66 4.78
N ARG A 27 3.38 0.47 4.07
CA ARG A 27 4.26 1.62 4.29
C ARG A 27 3.40 2.88 4.43
N ILE A 28 3.74 3.69 5.42
CA ILE A 28 3.23 5.05 5.58
C ILE A 28 4.42 5.98 5.36
N VAL A 29 4.26 6.97 4.49
CA VAL A 29 5.29 7.96 4.18
C VAL A 29 4.75 9.34 4.53
N LEU A 30 5.35 9.92 5.55
CA LEU A 30 5.16 11.32 5.96
C LEU A 30 6.24 12.19 5.28
N PRO A 31 6.00 13.51 5.10
CA PRO A 31 7.04 14.42 4.66
C PRO A 31 8.15 14.54 5.73
N GLU A 32 9.36 14.89 5.30
CA GLU A 32 10.53 15.01 6.18
C GLU A 32 10.39 16.16 7.19
N LYS A 33 9.76 17.27 6.76
CA LYS A 33 9.52 18.44 7.60
C LYS A 33 8.03 18.65 7.81
N ILE A 34 7.63 18.79 9.07
CA ILE A 34 6.24 18.96 9.50
C ILE A 34 6.17 20.13 10.46
N ALA A 35 5.56 21.22 10.02
CA ALA A 35 5.26 22.35 10.88
C ALA A 35 3.92 22.13 11.60
N ARG A 36 3.80 22.64 12.83
CA ARG A 36 2.54 22.65 13.56
C ARG A 36 1.47 23.39 12.75
N ASP A 37 0.26 22.84 12.75
CA ASP A 37 -0.92 23.36 12.05
C ASP A 37 -0.82 23.43 10.52
N SER A 38 0.25 22.88 9.93
CA SER A 38 0.38 22.74 8.48
C SER A 38 -0.46 21.58 7.93
N ILE A 39 -0.81 21.67 6.64
CA ILE A 39 -1.37 20.55 5.88
C ILE A 39 -0.22 19.71 5.33
N VAL A 40 -0.18 18.44 5.71
CA VAL A 40 0.77 17.45 5.19
C VAL A 40 0.04 16.42 4.32
N TYR A 41 0.72 15.91 3.30
CA TYR A 41 0.19 14.83 2.48
C TYR A 41 0.74 13.50 2.96
N VAL A 42 -0.14 12.70 3.58
CA VAL A 42 0.17 11.33 3.99
C VAL A 42 0.04 10.44 2.77
N ARG A 43 1.09 9.69 2.47
CA ARG A 43 1.08 8.67 1.42
C ARG A 43 1.11 7.29 2.06
N THR A 44 0.28 6.39 1.58
CA THR A 44 0.30 5.02 2.06
C THR A 44 0.17 4.01 0.93
N LEU A 45 0.86 2.90 1.10
CA LEU A 45 0.87 1.75 0.21
C LEU A 45 0.72 0.49 1.06
N VAL A 46 -0.13 -0.44 0.63
CA VAL A 46 -0.28 -1.77 1.23
C VAL A 46 -0.13 -2.81 0.15
N SER A 47 0.67 -3.85 0.39
CA SER A 47 0.79 -4.95 -0.55
C SER A 47 -0.45 -5.83 -0.49
N HIS A 48 -1.19 -5.89 -1.60
CA HIS A 48 -2.45 -6.61 -1.67
C HIS A 48 -2.81 -6.93 -3.14
N PRO A 49 -3.30 -8.15 -3.44
CA PRO A 49 -3.57 -8.57 -4.83
C PRO A 49 -4.67 -7.77 -5.52
N MET A 50 -5.71 -7.37 -4.78
CA MET A 50 -6.88 -6.65 -5.29
C MET A 50 -7.55 -7.34 -6.49
N HIS A 51 -7.78 -8.64 -6.36
CA HIS A 51 -8.47 -9.42 -7.38
C HIS A 51 -9.95 -9.08 -7.42
N THR A 52 -10.44 -8.71 -8.60
CA THR A 52 -11.83 -8.27 -8.80
C THR A 52 -12.84 -9.42 -8.85
N GLY A 53 -12.39 -10.65 -9.05
CA GLY A 53 -13.27 -11.78 -9.36
C GLY A 53 -13.60 -11.94 -10.85
N LEU A 54 -13.11 -11.05 -11.72
CA LEU A 54 -13.49 -11.00 -13.14
C LEU A 54 -12.45 -11.60 -14.10
N PHE A 55 -11.27 -11.91 -13.59
CA PHE A 55 -10.16 -12.44 -14.38
C PHE A 55 -10.02 -13.96 -14.19
N ASN A 56 -9.48 -14.62 -15.20
CA ASN A 56 -9.15 -16.04 -15.15
C ASN A 56 -7.62 -16.21 -15.10
N THR A 57 -7.17 -17.34 -14.55
CA THR A 57 -5.79 -17.80 -14.66
C THR A 57 -5.45 -18.16 -16.12
N PRO A 58 -4.16 -18.33 -16.47
CA PRO A 58 -3.77 -18.81 -17.80
C PRO A 58 -4.41 -20.15 -18.20
N GLU A 59 -4.74 -20.99 -17.23
CA GLU A 59 -5.38 -22.30 -17.39
C GLU A 59 -6.92 -22.18 -17.55
N GLY A 60 -7.47 -20.97 -17.48
CA GLY A 60 -8.89 -20.67 -17.68
C GLY A 60 -9.75 -20.77 -16.42
N ALA A 61 -9.16 -20.97 -15.24
CA ALA A 61 -9.91 -21.00 -13.99
C ALA A 61 -10.22 -19.58 -13.47
N PRO A 62 -11.39 -19.31 -12.88
CA PRO A 62 -11.70 -17.98 -12.32
C PRO A 62 -10.82 -17.66 -11.11
N ILE A 63 -10.31 -16.43 -11.05
CA ILE A 63 -9.58 -15.89 -9.89
C ILE A 63 -10.59 -15.34 -8.89
N ALA A 64 -10.56 -15.83 -7.65
CA ALA A 64 -11.50 -15.41 -6.62
C ALA A 64 -11.35 -13.91 -6.26
N ALA A 65 -12.49 -13.30 -5.96
CA ALA A 65 -12.60 -11.94 -5.43
C ALA A 65 -11.83 -11.76 -4.12
N HIS A 66 -10.79 -10.92 -4.12
CA HIS A 66 -10.00 -10.61 -2.93
C HIS A 66 -9.50 -9.16 -2.98
N TRP A 67 -10.18 -8.26 -2.26
CA TRP A 67 -9.85 -6.84 -2.21
C TRP A 67 -10.03 -6.28 -0.80
N ILE A 68 -9.35 -5.16 -0.55
CA ILE A 68 -9.54 -4.36 0.67
C ILE A 68 -10.85 -3.58 0.54
N GLU A 69 -11.74 -3.73 1.51
CA GLU A 69 -13.07 -3.09 1.56
C GLU A 69 -13.09 -1.81 2.41
N ASP A 70 -12.28 -1.76 3.46
CA ASP A 70 -12.35 -0.69 4.45
C ASP A 70 -10.95 -0.26 4.90
N VAL A 71 -10.71 1.05 4.90
CA VAL A 71 -9.45 1.64 5.37
C VAL A 71 -9.76 2.73 6.37
N VAL A 72 -9.24 2.56 7.59
CA VAL A 72 -9.46 3.50 8.71
C VAL A 72 -8.13 4.14 9.09
N VAL A 73 -8.11 5.47 9.15
CA VAL A 73 -6.96 6.28 9.56
C VAL A 73 -7.26 6.92 10.91
N THR A 74 -6.45 6.59 11.92
CA THR A 74 -6.52 7.23 13.23
C THR A 74 -5.26 8.05 13.50
N TYR A 75 -5.43 9.29 13.93
CA TYR A 75 -4.35 10.17 14.35
C TYR A 75 -4.44 10.31 15.88
N GLY A 76 -3.47 9.75 16.60
CA GLY A 76 -3.67 9.39 18.01
C GLY A 76 -4.95 8.58 18.17
N ASP A 77 -5.85 9.02 19.05
CA ASP A 77 -7.07 8.28 19.39
C ASP A 77 -8.32 8.72 18.62
N GLU A 78 -8.13 9.59 17.62
CA GLU A 78 -9.22 10.14 16.79
C GLU A 78 -9.19 9.52 15.39
N GLU A 79 -10.34 9.04 14.90
CA GLU A 79 -10.52 8.68 13.50
C GLU A 79 -10.59 9.96 12.66
N VAL A 80 -9.61 10.15 11.77
CA VAL A 80 -9.48 11.36 10.95
C VAL A 80 -9.88 11.14 9.49
N ALA A 81 -9.90 9.89 9.04
CA ALA A 81 -10.37 9.53 7.71
C ALA A 81 -10.80 8.06 7.65
N ARG A 82 -11.75 7.78 6.76
CA ARG A 82 -12.17 6.44 6.40
C ARG A 82 -12.40 6.36 4.89
N PHE A 83 -11.92 5.30 4.27
CA PHE A 83 -12.12 5.02 2.85
C PHE A 83 -12.84 3.69 2.69
N ALA A 84 -13.95 3.71 1.96
CA ALA A 84 -14.62 2.51 1.47
C ALA A 84 -14.06 2.19 0.09
N TRP A 85 -13.30 1.10 -0.02
CA TRP A 85 -12.71 0.65 -1.27
C TRP A 85 -13.57 -0.43 -1.91
N THR A 86 -13.46 -0.55 -3.22
CA THR A 86 -14.16 -1.56 -4.02
C THR A 86 -13.16 -2.30 -4.89
N SER A 87 -13.62 -3.32 -5.61
CA SER A 87 -12.79 -4.10 -6.53
C SER A 87 -12.12 -3.25 -7.64
N GLY A 88 -12.56 -2.01 -7.86
CA GLY A 88 -11.95 -1.10 -8.84
C GLY A 88 -10.60 -0.50 -8.44
N ILE A 89 -10.10 -0.78 -7.22
CA ILE A 89 -8.79 -0.30 -6.78
C ILE A 89 -7.68 -1.26 -7.26
N SER A 90 -6.64 -0.71 -7.86
CA SER A 90 -5.50 -1.48 -8.41
C SER A 90 -4.72 -2.26 -7.35
N ARG A 91 -4.04 -3.33 -7.80
CA ARG A 91 -3.04 -4.08 -7.02
C ARG A 91 -2.04 -3.14 -6.33
N ASP A 92 -1.60 -3.56 -5.14
CA ASP A 92 -0.76 -2.78 -4.22
C ASP A 92 -1.33 -1.37 -3.98
N PRO A 93 -2.54 -1.27 -3.39
CA PRO A 93 -3.25 -0.01 -3.27
C PRO A 93 -2.41 1.11 -2.68
N PHE A 94 -2.43 2.24 -3.37
CA PHE A 94 -1.80 3.48 -2.95
C PHE A 94 -2.85 4.58 -2.81
N VAL A 95 -2.82 5.31 -1.69
CA VAL A 95 -3.64 6.50 -1.51
C VAL A 95 -2.82 7.61 -0.87
N THR A 96 -3.10 8.84 -1.30
CA THR A 96 -2.57 10.06 -0.70
C THR A 96 -3.72 10.90 -0.19
N PHE A 97 -3.62 11.41 1.04
CA PHE A 97 -4.64 12.29 1.60
C PHE A 97 -3.99 13.43 2.43
N PRO A 98 -4.62 14.61 2.45
CA PRO A 98 -4.17 15.70 3.31
C PRO A 98 -4.53 15.41 4.77
N LEU A 99 -3.66 15.79 5.69
CA LEU A 99 -3.86 15.76 7.14
C LEU A 99 -3.37 17.07 7.74
N LYS A 100 -4.14 17.69 8.63
CA LYS A 100 -3.66 18.84 9.40
C LYS A 100 -2.86 18.36 10.60
N ALA A 101 -1.58 18.74 10.67
CA ALA A 101 -0.64 18.32 11.70
C ALA A 101 -0.81 19.15 13.00
N THR A 102 -1.85 18.87 13.78
CA THR A 102 -2.20 19.63 14.99
C THR A 102 -1.37 19.23 16.21
N ARG A 103 -0.89 17.98 16.27
CA ARG A 103 -0.16 17.42 17.43
C ARG A 103 0.87 16.34 17.07
N GLU A 104 1.86 16.11 17.92
CA GLU A 104 2.72 14.93 17.74
C GLU A 104 2.00 13.69 18.26
N ALA A 105 1.67 12.76 17.37
CA ALA A 105 0.91 11.57 17.71
C ALA A 105 1.14 10.46 16.68
N PRO A 106 0.90 9.19 17.04
CA PRO A 106 0.94 8.10 16.08
C PRO A 106 -0.18 8.24 15.06
N LEU A 107 0.15 8.13 13.78
CA LEU A 107 -0.79 7.92 12.69
C LEU A 107 -0.87 6.42 12.40
N ARG A 108 -2.01 5.81 12.69
CA ARG A 108 -2.27 4.40 12.43
C ARG A 108 -3.24 4.27 11.27
N ILE A 109 -2.92 3.37 10.35
CA ILE A 109 -3.81 3.01 9.24
C ILE A 109 -4.12 1.53 9.36
N THR A 110 -5.40 1.19 9.23
CA THR A 110 -5.91 -0.18 9.27
C THR A 110 -6.60 -0.47 7.95
N TRP A 111 -6.24 -1.55 7.30
CA TRP A 111 -6.91 -2.06 6.10
C TRP A 111 -7.62 -3.37 6.44
N LYS A 112 -8.87 -3.52 6.02
CA LYS A 112 -9.64 -4.75 6.17
C LYS A 112 -10.03 -5.26 4.79
N ASP A 113 -9.83 -6.54 4.53
CA ASP A 113 -10.26 -7.19 3.29
C ASP A 113 -11.60 -7.91 3.40
N ASN A 114 -12.16 -8.22 2.24
CA ASN A 114 -13.43 -8.93 2.09
C ASN A 114 -13.38 -10.40 2.55
N LEU A 115 -12.20 -10.93 2.86
CA LEU A 115 -11.99 -12.28 3.42
C LEU A 115 -11.84 -12.24 4.95
N GLY A 116 -11.92 -11.05 5.56
CA GLY A 116 -11.88 -10.83 7.00
C GLY A 116 -10.49 -10.61 7.58
N ALA A 117 -9.43 -10.62 6.77
CA ALA A 117 -8.09 -10.31 7.25
C ALA A 117 -7.93 -8.80 7.47
N THR A 118 -7.07 -8.45 8.42
CA THR A 118 -6.80 -7.08 8.83
C THR A 118 -5.31 -6.82 8.86
N TYR A 119 -4.91 -5.70 8.25
CA TYR A 119 -3.53 -5.25 8.16
C TYR A 119 -3.41 -3.88 8.82
N ARG A 120 -2.31 -3.62 9.51
CA ARG A 120 -2.13 -2.37 10.26
C ARG A 120 -0.70 -1.86 10.16
N GLN A 121 -0.56 -0.55 10.03
CA GLN A 121 0.74 0.12 10.04
C GLN A 121 0.66 1.41 10.84
N THR A 122 1.76 1.77 11.49
CA THR A 122 1.88 3.00 12.29
C THR A 122 3.08 3.82 11.84
N ALA A 123 2.90 5.12 11.72
CA ALA A 123 3.98 6.09 11.62
C ALA A 123 3.85 7.13 12.72
N ASN A 124 4.97 7.55 13.30
CA ASN A 124 4.96 8.62 14.30
C ASN A 124 5.05 9.97 13.59
N LEU A 125 4.00 10.78 13.69
CA LEU A 125 4.04 12.16 13.23
C LEU A 125 4.71 13.00 14.33
N ARG A 126 5.83 13.64 13.98
CA ARG A 126 6.56 14.58 14.85
C ARG A 126 6.82 15.87 14.09
N PHE A 127 6.91 16.96 14.83
CA PHE A 127 7.29 18.25 14.27
C PHE A 127 8.79 18.34 14.07
N SER A 128 9.18 19.22 13.16
CA SER A 128 10.57 19.50 12.79
C SER A 128 10.84 20.99 12.83
#